data_AF-A0A250G2W7-F1
#
_entry.id   AF-A0A250G2W7-F1
#
_cell.length_a   1.000
_cell.length_b   1.000
_cell.length_c   1.000
_cell.angle_alpha   90.00
_cell.angle_beta   90.00
_cell.angle_gamma   90.00
#
_symmetry.space_group_name_H-M   'P 1'
#
loop_
_entity.id
_entity.type
_entity.pdbx_description
1 polymer ?
#
loop_
_entity_poly.entity_id
_entity_poly.type
_entity_poly.pdbx_seq_one_letter_code
_entity_poly.pdbx_strand_id
1 'polypeptide(L)'
;MNIGFHHEIMNHRIEYSFTLPIQAIFYQKWDVESIDNLKVDTSIIDRIAKLLDVRYDRHLIEDNYWKETNNVEVFHGKDVNDFLFFDLVIDPYDQCNMVFFGVGLDRKYEKQILDLMLELYYKSGGPCSDLTIDYFNKSLHHVVLSEDFYFYKSKIYEGRKLIHHFS
;
A
#
# COMPACT_ATOMS: atom_id res chain seq x y z
N MET A 1 -7.42 34.23 -7.21
CA MET A 1 -6.65 33.45 -6.21
C MET A 1 -6.03 32.27 -6.91
N ASN A 2 -4.75 32.00 -6.61
CA ASN A 2 -3.85 31.11 -7.36
C ASN A 2 -4.37 29.67 -7.50
N ILE A 3 -4.71 29.28 -8.73
CA ILE A 3 -4.98 27.89 -9.14
C ILE A 3 -3.68 27.20 -9.59
N GLY A 4 -2.56 27.94 -9.68
CA GLY A 4 -1.28 27.45 -10.20
C GLY A 4 -0.41 26.64 -9.23
N PHE A 5 -0.61 26.75 -7.91
CA PHE A 5 0.28 26.11 -6.93
C PHE A 5 0.02 24.61 -6.70
N HIS A 6 -1.19 24.11 -6.94
CA HIS A 6 -1.49 22.70 -6.70
C HIS A 6 -1.01 21.76 -7.82
N HIS A 7 -0.88 22.27 -9.06
CA HIS A 7 -0.50 21.43 -10.20
C HIS A 7 1.01 21.13 -10.23
N GLU A 8 1.86 22.09 -9.86
CA GLU A 8 3.32 21.88 -9.78
C GLU A 8 3.71 20.95 -8.63
N ILE A 9 3.09 21.07 -7.45
CA ILE A 9 3.38 20.21 -6.29
C ILE A 9 2.95 18.76 -6.57
N MET A 10 1.88 18.54 -7.35
CA MET A 10 1.50 17.19 -7.77
C MET A 10 2.44 16.59 -8.81
N ASN A 11 3.17 17.35 -9.62
CA ASN A 11 4.11 16.80 -10.61
C ASN A 11 5.38 16.18 -10.01
N HIS A 12 5.59 16.34 -8.70
CA HIS A 12 6.72 15.76 -7.96
C HIS A 12 6.35 14.54 -7.13
N ARG A 13 5.21 13.90 -7.41
CA ARG A 13 4.73 12.75 -6.64
C ARG A 13 4.63 11.50 -7.49
N ILE A 14 4.94 10.36 -6.88
CA ILE A 14 4.88 9.05 -7.52
C ILE A 14 4.17 8.09 -6.58
N GLU A 15 3.46 7.14 -7.17
CA GLU A 15 2.89 6.00 -6.46
C GLU A 15 3.45 4.70 -6.99
N TYR A 16 3.74 3.79 -6.07
CA TYR A 16 4.06 2.40 -6.36
C TYR A 16 3.05 1.52 -5.66
N SER A 17 2.52 0.50 -6.33
CA SER A 17 1.59 -0.42 -5.69
C SER A 17 1.52 -1.80 -6.33
N PHE A 18 1.19 -2.80 -5.53
CA PHE A 18 0.90 -4.17 -5.93
C PHE A 18 0.28 -4.95 -4.75
N THR A 19 -0.15 -6.18 -4.98
CA THR A 19 -0.72 -7.03 -3.93
C THR A 19 0.33 -7.91 -3.25
N LEU A 20 0.21 -8.06 -1.94
CA LEU A 20 1.06 -8.91 -1.10
C LEU A 20 0.20 -9.93 -0.34
N PRO A 21 0.68 -11.16 -0.10
CA PRO A 21 -0.04 -12.11 0.76
C PRO A 21 0.05 -11.66 2.21
N ILE A 22 -1.09 -11.37 2.85
CA ILE A 22 -1.14 -10.78 4.20
C ILE A 22 -0.52 -11.70 5.25
N GLN A 23 -0.65 -13.02 5.09
CA GLN A 23 -0.06 -13.99 6.02
C GLN A 23 1.46 -13.91 6.01
N ALA A 24 2.07 -13.71 4.85
CA ALA A 24 3.52 -13.62 4.75
C ALA A 24 4.07 -12.29 5.32
N ILE A 25 3.22 -11.26 5.46
CA ILE A 25 3.58 -10.01 6.16
C ILE A 25 3.70 -10.23 7.68
N PHE A 26 2.87 -11.10 8.28
CA PHE A 26 2.82 -11.27 9.75
C PHE A 26 3.46 -12.55 10.24
N TYR A 27 3.41 -13.63 9.46
CA TYR A 27 3.88 -14.95 9.82
C TYR A 27 5.13 -15.32 9.02
N GLN A 28 6.30 -15.22 9.66
CA GLN A 28 7.58 -15.61 9.06
C GLN A 28 7.67 -17.09 8.62
N LYS A 29 6.75 -17.93 9.11
CA LYS A 29 6.67 -19.37 8.81
C LYS A 29 5.22 -19.73 8.49
N TRP A 30 4.78 -19.37 7.30
CA TRP A 30 3.54 -19.88 6.74
C TRP A 30 3.87 -21.16 5.95
N ASP A 31 3.80 -22.31 6.63
CA ASP A 31 3.95 -23.65 6.02
C ASP A 31 2.59 -24.06 5.45
N VAL A 32 2.32 -23.65 4.21
CA VAL A 32 1.27 -24.28 3.40
C VAL A 32 1.97 -24.89 2.20
N GLU A 33 2.02 -26.23 2.16
CA GLU A 33 2.75 -27.07 1.20
C GLU A 33 2.46 -26.78 -0.29
N SER A 34 1.47 -25.94 -0.61
CA SER A 34 1.14 -25.50 -1.97
C SER A 34 1.58 -24.07 -2.31
N ILE A 35 2.18 -23.33 -1.36
CA ILE A 35 2.50 -21.89 -1.45
C ILE A 35 3.95 -21.62 -0.96
N ASP A 36 4.84 -22.63 -1.00
CA ASP A 36 6.21 -22.57 -0.45
C ASP A 36 7.11 -21.43 -1.01
N ASN A 37 6.66 -20.74 -2.06
CA ASN A 37 7.37 -19.65 -2.71
C ASN A 37 6.87 -18.23 -2.36
N LEU A 38 5.70 -18.07 -1.72
CA LEU A 38 5.25 -16.71 -1.34
C LEU A 38 5.90 -16.31 -0.01
N LYS A 39 6.86 -15.38 -0.08
CA LYS A 39 7.57 -14.87 1.10
C LYS A 39 7.67 -13.35 1.06
N VAL A 40 7.02 -12.68 2.00
CA VAL A 40 7.17 -11.22 2.11
C VAL A 40 8.33 -10.92 3.04
N ASP A 41 9.41 -10.38 2.48
CA ASP A 41 10.54 -9.88 3.26
C ASP A 41 10.19 -8.52 3.87
N THR A 42 9.55 -8.57 5.04
CA THR A 42 9.07 -7.37 5.74
C THR A 42 10.17 -6.37 6.12
N SER A 43 11.44 -6.78 6.11
CA SER A 43 12.56 -5.86 6.30
C SER A 43 12.67 -4.83 5.17
N ILE A 44 12.13 -5.14 3.99
CA ILE A 44 12.07 -4.21 2.86
C ILE A 44 11.00 -3.16 3.11
N ILE A 45 9.83 -3.55 3.64
CA ILE A 45 8.78 -2.60 4.06
C ILE A 45 9.33 -1.66 5.14
N ASP A 46 10.12 -2.17 6.10
CA ASP A 46 10.79 -1.32 7.10
C ASP A 46 11.78 -0.33 6.50
N ARG A 47 12.53 -0.75 5.48
CA ARG A 47 13.48 0.12 4.76
C ARG A 47 12.75 1.22 3.99
N ILE A 48 11.62 0.91 3.34
CA ILE A 48 10.74 1.89 2.68
C ILE A 48 10.20 2.87 3.74
N ALA A 49 9.61 2.36 4.82
CA ALA A 49 9.08 3.18 5.91
C ALA A 49 10.13 4.14 6.48
N LYS A 50 11.35 3.64 6.70
CA LYS A 50 12.48 4.43 7.20
C LYS A 50 12.91 5.53 6.23
N LEU A 51 12.93 5.28 4.92
CA LEU A 51 13.28 6.30 3.92
C LEU A 51 12.26 7.44 3.89
N LEU A 52 10.98 7.10 4.11
CA LEU A 52 9.86 8.04 4.11
C LEU A 52 9.60 8.68 5.49
N ASP A 53 10.38 8.32 6.52
CA ASP A 53 10.13 8.70 7.92
C ASP A 53 8.70 8.36 8.40
N VAL A 54 8.16 7.23 7.90
CA VAL A 54 6.85 6.70 8.25
C VAL A 54 7.00 5.73 9.42
N ARG A 55 6.15 5.91 10.44
CA ARG A 55 5.99 4.92 11.52
C ARG A 55 4.69 4.16 11.28
N TYR A 56 4.78 2.85 11.13
CA TYR A 56 3.62 1.99 10.97
C TYR A 56 3.59 0.89 12.04
N ASP A 57 2.39 0.46 12.39
CA ASP A 57 2.15 -0.58 13.39
C ASP A 57 1.62 -1.84 12.71
N ARG A 58 2.47 -2.87 12.64
CA ARG A 58 2.11 -4.16 12.04
C ARG A 58 0.95 -4.84 12.79
N HIS A 59 0.93 -4.77 14.11
CA HIS A 59 -0.12 -5.40 14.90
C HIS A 59 -1.47 -4.73 14.66
N LEU A 60 -1.49 -3.40 14.45
CA LEU A 60 -2.71 -2.70 14.07
C LEU A 60 -3.25 -3.17 12.72
N ILE A 61 -2.38 -3.34 11.71
CA ILE A 61 -2.78 -3.83 10.38
C ILE A 61 -3.35 -5.25 10.49
N GLU A 62 -2.65 -6.13 11.21
CA GLU A 62 -3.08 -7.51 11.43
C GLU A 62 -4.44 -7.57 12.15
N ASP A 63 -4.59 -6.84 13.24
CA ASP A 63 -5.81 -6.77 14.02
C ASP A 63 -6.99 -6.28 13.17
N ASN A 64 -6.78 -5.22 12.38
CA ASN A 64 -7.84 -4.65 11.54
C ASN A 64 -8.24 -5.59 10.41
N TYR A 65 -7.30 -6.29 9.81
CA TYR A 65 -7.56 -7.27 8.76
C TYR A 65 -8.42 -8.42 9.30
N TRP A 66 -7.99 -9.08 10.38
CA TRP A 66 -8.69 -10.27 10.90
C TRP A 66 -10.00 -9.97 11.62
N LYS A 67 -10.14 -8.78 12.21
CA LYS A 67 -11.39 -8.37 12.88
C LYS A 67 -12.35 -7.66 11.93
N GLU A 68 -11.93 -7.42 10.68
CA GLU A 68 -12.69 -6.66 9.66
C GLU A 68 -13.16 -5.30 10.21
N THR A 69 -12.37 -4.68 11.09
CA THR A 69 -12.75 -3.43 11.78
C THR A 69 -12.43 -2.19 10.97
N ASN A 70 -11.52 -2.31 10.00
CA ASN A 70 -11.19 -1.24 9.08
C ASN A 70 -10.74 -1.80 7.73
N ASN A 71 -11.25 -1.20 6.65
CA ASN A 71 -10.96 -1.61 5.29
C ASN A 71 -9.67 -1.01 4.76
N VAL A 72 -9.18 0.10 5.34
CA VAL A 72 -7.98 0.78 4.83
C VAL A 72 -7.13 1.33 5.98
N GLU A 73 -5.83 1.04 5.95
CA GLU A 73 -4.85 1.66 6.84
C GLU A 73 -3.81 2.48 6.09
N VAL A 74 -3.55 3.68 6.60
CA VAL A 74 -2.60 4.63 6.01
C VAL A 74 -1.72 5.18 7.11
N PHE A 75 -0.41 5.09 6.88
CA PHE A 75 0.62 5.58 7.79
C PHE A 75 1.41 6.67 7.09
N HIS A 76 1.32 7.88 7.63
CA HIS A 76 2.01 9.04 7.07
C HIS A 76 3.39 9.23 7.67
N GLY A 77 4.28 9.78 6.86
CA GLY A 77 5.54 10.34 7.29
C GLY A 77 5.35 11.76 7.82
N LYS A 78 6.46 12.47 7.96
CA LYS A 78 6.42 13.90 8.32
C LYS A 78 5.75 14.75 7.24
N ASP A 79 5.96 14.40 5.97
CA ASP A 79 5.17 14.92 4.86
C ASP A 79 3.94 14.03 4.68
N VAL A 80 2.74 14.64 4.62
CA VAL A 80 1.48 13.89 4.44
C VAL A 80 1.44 13.15 3.10
N ASN A 81 2.25 13.56 2.12
CA ASN A 81 2.35 12.92 0.82
C ASN A 81 3.26 11.68 0.83
N ASP A 82 4.12 11.55 1.84
CA ASP A 82 4.93 10.36 2.05
C ASP A 82 4.11 9.39 2.93
N PHE A 83 3.66 8.27 2.37
CA PHE A 83 2.81 7.34 3.11
C PHE A 83 2.95 5.89 2.66
N LEU A 84 2.61 5.00 3.59
CA LEU A 84 2.29 3.60 3.31
C LEU A 84 0.77 3.42 3.33
N PHE A 85 0.24 2.70 2.37
CA PHE A 85 -1.18 2.43 2.18
C PHE A 85 -1.42 0.92 2.17
N PHE A 86 -2.43 0.47 2.91
CA PHE A 86 -2.87 -0.91 2.96
C PHE A 86 -4.39 -0.98 2.75
N ASP A 87 -4.85 -1.62 1.67
CA ASP A 87 -6.26 -2.01 1.50
C ASP A 87 -6.44 -3.40 2.13
N LEU A 88 -7.18 -3.44 3.23
CA LEU A 88 -7.41 -4.62 4.07
C LEU A 88 -8.72 -5.34 3.71
N VAL A 89 -9.41 -4.95 2.64
CA VAL A 89 -10.63 -5.62 2.20
C VAL A 89 -10.32 -7.07 1.82
N ILE A 90 -10.97 -8.00 2.52
CA ILE A 90 -10.87 -9.43 2.24
C ILE A 90 -11.72 -9.75 1.01
N ASP A 91 -11.09 -10.23 -0.06
CA ASP A 91 -11.83 -10.79 -1.20
C ASP A 91 -12.17 -12.27 -0.90
N PRO A 92 -13.46 -12.66 -0.82
CA PRO A 92 -13.85 -14.03 -0.49
C PRO A 92 -13.44 -15.06 -1.55
N TYR A 93 -13.01 -14.62 -2.74
CA TYR A 93 -12.51 -15.48 -3.82
C TYR A 93 -10.99 -15.56 -3.86
N ASP A 94 -10.29 -14.81 -3.00
CA ASP A 94 -8.84 -14.85 -2.92
C ASP A 94 -8.35 -16.04 -2.10
N GLN A 95 -7.64 -16.93 -2.77
CA GLN A 95 -7.14 -18.17 -2.16
C GLN A 95 -5.94 -17.92 -1.23
N CYS A 96 -5.30 -16.75 -1.33
CA CYS A 96 -4.06 -16.42 -0.63
C CYS A 96 -4.17 -15.19 0.27
N ASN A 97 -5.39 -14.68 0.48
CA ASN A 97 -5.67 -13.54 1.37
C ASN A 97 -4.69 -12.37 1.11
N MET A 98 -4.79 -11.77 -0.05
CA MET A 98 -3.93 -10.70 -0.49
C MET A 98 -4.37 -9.36 0.08
N VAL A 99 -3.41 -8.48 0.27
CA VAL A 99 -3.57 -7.09 0.67
C VAL A 99 -3.01 -6.21 -0.42
N PHE A 100 -3.70 -5.13 -0.79
CA PHE A 100 -3.10 -4.13 -1.67
C PHE A 100 -2.16 -3.26 -0.86
N PHE A 101 -0.89 -3.23 -1.26
CA PHE A 101 0.13 -2.39 -0.65
C PHE A 101 0.51 -1.28 -1.61
N GLY A 102 0.47 -0.04 -1.11
CA GLY A 102 0.82 1.16 -1.85
C GLY A 102 1.81 2.03 -1.10
N VAL A 103 2.62 2.75 -1.87
CA VAL A 103 3.57 3.75 -1.37
C VAL A 103 3.35 5.04 -2.15
N GLY A 104 3.03 6.12 -1.44
CA GLY A 104 3.06 7.48 -1.97
C GLY A 104 4.31 8.20 -1.50
N LEU A 105 4.95 8.96 -2.38
CA LEU A 105 6.19 9.66 -2.07
C LEU A 105 6.43 10.88 -2.96
N ASP A 106 7.26 11.80 -2.47
CA ASP A 106 7.98 12.77 -3.31
C ASP A 106 9.08 12.07 -4.14
N ARG A 107 9.29 12.55 -5.37
CA ARG A 107 10.32 12.11 -6.32
C ARG A 107 11.75 12.10 -5.77
N LYS A 108 12.04 12.83 -4.69
CA LYS A 108 13.36 12.83 -4.04
C LYS A 108 13.93 11.42 -3.80
N TYR A 109 13.08 10.45 -3.47
CA TYR A 109 13.50 9.06 -3.17
C TYR A 109 13.08 8.05 -4.26
N GLU A 110 12.62 8.53 -5.43
CA GLU A 110 12.08 7.74 -6.54
C GLU A 110 12.91 6.47 -6.81
N LYS A 111 14.20 6.63 -7.10
CA LYS A 111 15.07 5.51 -7.46
C LYS A 111 15.21 4.49 -6.32
N GLN A 112 15.42 4.96 -5.09
CA GLN A 112 15.66 4.09 -3.94
C GLN A 112 14.40 3.30 -3.58
N ILE A 113 13.24 3.94 -3.66
CA ILE A 113 11.96 3.29 -3.39
C ILE A 113 11.58 2.35 -4.52
N LEU A 114 11.81 2.70 -5.79
CA LEU A 114 11.62 1.77 -6.91
C LEU A 114 12.47 0.50 -6.75
N ASP A 115 13.76 0.63 -6.41
CA ASP A 115 14.65 -0.50 -6.20
C ASP A 115 14.13 -1.42 -5.08
N LEU A 116 13.63 -0.84 -3.98
CA LEU A 116 13.03 -1.58 -2.86
C LEU A 116 11.69 -2.23 -3.23
N MET A 117 10.83 -1.53 -3.97
CA MET A 117 9.54 -2.05 -4.43
C MET A 117 9.74 -3.23 -5.39
N LEU A 118 10.70 -3.15 -6.30
CA LEU A 118 11.09 -4.26 -7.16
C LEU A 118 11.65 -5.42 -6.34
N GLU A 119 12.53 -5.15 -5.37
CA GLU A 119 13.07 -6.18 -4.47
C GLU A 119 11.96 -6.92 -3.72
N LEU A 120 11.00 -6.17 -3.16
CA LEU A 120 9.84 -6.71 -2.45
C LEU A 120 8.95 -7.53 -3.39
N TYR A 121 8.66 -7.00 -4.58
CA TYR A 121 7.84 -7.64 -5.60
C TYR A 121 8.40 -9.02 -6.00
N TYR A 122 9.69 -9.09 -6.35
CA TYR A 122 10.31 -10.35 -6.78
C TYR A 122 10.46 -11.36 -5.64
N LYS A 123 10.79 -10.90 -4.42
CA LYS A 123 10.93 -11.79 -3.26
C LYS A 123 9.60 -12.37 -2.77
N SER A 124 8.51 -11.62 -2.98
CA SER A 124 7.15 -12.05 -2.60
C SER A 124 6.59 -13.19 -3.46
N GLY A 125 7.38 -13.73 -4.40
CA GLY A 125 7.07 -14.94 -5.16
C GLY A 125 6.58 -14.71 -6.59
N GLY A 126 6.62 -13.48 -7.10
CA GLY A 126 6.07 -13.16 -8.42
C GLY A 126 4.54 -13.11 -8.44
N PRO A 127 3.90 -12.92 -9.61
CA PRO A 127 2.74 -12.05 -9.80
C PRO A 127 1.42 -12.63 -9.28
N CYS A 128 0.93 -12.11 -8.16
CA CYS A 128 -0.51 -12.05 -7.91
C CYS A 128 -1.13 -10.75 -8.46
N SER A 129 -0.32 -9.72 -8.68
CA SER A 129 -0.64 -8.52 -9.48
C SER A 129 0.64 -7.93 -10.08
N ASP A 130 0.51 -7.08 -11.11
CA ASP A 130 1.64 -6.32 -11.63
C ASP A 130 2.08 -5.20 -10.65
N LEU A 131 3.38 -4.89 -10.63
CA LEU A 131 3.87 -3.68 -10.00
C LEU A 131 3.42 -2.46 -10.81
N THR A 132 2.53 -1.67 -10.22
CA THR A 132 2.02 -0.44 -10.81
C THR A 132 2.91 0.74 -10.39
N ILE A 133 3.25 1.59 -11.37
CA ILE A 133 3.94 2.85 -11.15
C ILE A 133 3.07 3.97 -11.73
N ASP A 134 2.60 4.88 -10.89
CA ASP A 134 1.71 5.96 -11.31
C ASP A 134 2.34 7.34 -11.06
N TYR A 135 2.70 7.99 -12.15
CA TYR A 135 3.25 9.35 -12.19
C TYR A 135 2.17 10.42 -12.41
N PHE A 136 0.98 10.02 -12.89
CA PHE A 136 0.04 10.93 -13.53
C PHE A 136 -1.30 10.97 -12.81
N ASN A 137 -1.96 9.82 -12.65
CA ASN A 137 -3.33 9.76 -12.13
C ASN A 137 -3.35 9.94 -10.61
N LYS A 138 -2.31 9.49 -9.93
CA LYS A 138 -2.09 9.64 -8.48
C LYS A 138 -3.29 9.20 -7.66
N SER A 139 -3.78 8.02 -7.99
CA SER A 139 -4.99 7.43 -7.42
C SER A 139 -4.93 7.31 -5.90
N LEU A 140 -3.79 6.90 -5.33
CA LEU A 140 -3.63 6.75 -3.89
C LEU A 140 -3.59 8.10 -3.18
N HIS A 141 -2.88 9.09 -3.71
CA HIS A 141 -2.87 10.44 -3.14
C HIS A 141 -4.27 11.05 -3.18
N HIS A 142 -5.02 10.87 -4.26
CA HIS A 142 -6.40 11.36 -4.33
C HIS A 142 -7.30 10.74 -3.27
N VAL A 143 -7.12 9.45 -2.99
CA VAL A 143 -7.86 8.75 -1.93
C VAL A 143 -7.42 9.25 -0.57
N VAL A 144 -6.12 9.15 -0.28
CA VAL A 144 -5.52 9.45 1.02
C VAL A 144 -5.72 10.90 1.43
N LEU A 145 -5.60 11.85 0.50
CA LEU A 145 -5.71 13.28 0.79
C LEU A 145 -7.14 13.81 0.66
N SER A 146 -8.12 12.96 0.34
CA SER A 146 -9.52 13.38 0.34
C SER A 146 -10.01 13.62 1.77
N GLU A 147 -10.75 14.70 2.00
CA GLU A 147 -11.35 14.96 3.32
C GLU A 147 -12.24 13.79 3.77
N ASP A 148 -12.98 13.21 2.82
CA ASP A 148 -13.86 12.06 3.05
C ASP A 148 -13.13 10.84 3.63
N PHE A 149 -11.87 10.62 3.23
CA PHE A 149 -11.06 9.52 3.76
C PHE A 149 -10.85 9.63 5.28
N TYR A 150 -10.54 10.83 5.77
CA TYR A 150 -10.28 11.05 7.20
C TYR A 150 -11.56 11.14 8.03
N PHE A 151 -12.67 11.64 7.46
CA PHE A 151 -13.95 11.76 8.18
C PHE A 151 -14.72 10.45 8.25
N TYR A 152 -14.57 9.56 7.27
CA TYR A 152 -15.40 8.36 7.13
C TYR A 152 -14.58 7.08 7.06
N LYS A 153 -13.46 7.01 7.79
CA LYS A 153 -12.49 5.89 7.89
C LYS A 153 -13.10 4.50 8.22
N SER A 154 -14.43 4.35 8.23
CA SER A 154 -15.14 3.07 8.34
C SER A 154 -16.44 2.93 7.53
N LYS A 155 -16.94 3.97 6.82
CA LYS A 155 -18.30 3.92 6.20
C LYS A 155 -18.39 4.08 4.69
N ILE A 156 -17.35 4.57 4.00
CA ILE A 156 -17.42 4.79 2.54
C ILE A 156 -16.92 3.58 1.73
N TYR A 157 -16.24 2.63 2.37
CA TYR A 157 -15.70 1.45 1.70
C TYR A 157 -16.65 0.24 1.69
N GLU A 158 -17.88 0.37 2.22
CA GLU A 158 -18.98 -0.55 1.89
C GLU A 158 -19.45 -0.25 0.46
N GLY A 159 -18.76 -0.83 -0.53
CA GLY A 159 -19.20 -0.84 -1.93
C GLY A 159 -18.35 -0.02 -2.90
N ARG A 160 -17.43 0.82 -2.42
CA ARG A 160 -16.31 1.28 -3.24
C ARG A 160 -15.13 0.33 -3.02
N LYS A 161 -15.12 -0.79 -3.75
CA LYS A 161 -13.83 -1.35 -4.18
C LYS A 161 -13.05 -0.15 -4.70
N LEU A 162 -11.83 0.09 -4.22
CA LEU A 162 -10.90 0.87 -5.02
C LEU A 162 -10.90 0.16 -6.37
N ILE A 163 -11.46 0.80 -7.39
CA ILE A 163 -11.70 0.20 -8.71
C ILE A 163 -10.35 0.12 -9.42
N HIS A 164 -9.40 -0.62 -8.84
CA HIS A 164 -8.12 -1.01 -9.39
C HIS A 164 -7.66 -2.34 -8.75
N HIS A 165 -8.59 -3.25 -8.45
CA HIS A 165 -8.30 -4.64 -8.80
C HIS A 165 -8.26 -4.66 -10.32
N PHE A 166 -7.05 -4.58 -10.89
CA PHE A 166 -6.85 -4.68 -12.32
C PHE A 166 -7.51 -5.96 -12.83
N SER A 167 -8.52 -5.80 -13.69
CA SER A 167 -8.90 -6.80 -14.68
C SER A 167 -7.80 -6.96 -15.70
#